data_AF-A0A485LEU0-F1
#
_entry.id   AF-A0A485LEU0-F1
#
_cell.length_a   1.000
_cell.length_b   1.000
_cell.length_c   1.000
_cell.angle_alpha   90.00
_cell.angle_beta   90.00
_cell.angle_gamma   90.00
#
_symmetry.space_group_name_H-M   'P 1'
#
loop_
_entity.id
_entity.type
_entity.pdbx_description
1 polymer ?
#
loop_
_entity_poly.entity_id
_entity_poly.type
_entity_poly.pdbx_seq_one_letter_code
_entity_poly.pdbx_strand_id
1 'polypeptide(L)'
;MQEQSVVLSSMVKVHTAQGTTATKNNVVKLNKFSLVYSCVFVANLVTEPLKAYVSEPLPWSLNATLLDNANSSFNDFVNSTYNLFASKYNNRTLSPNTMVSHDKDANTVLLRYIVALPSNEVDGCNSYLINFPGSMLYGKGLVEFVCNFLAQSPSAQQLAMPRYMCQHFLFARYFVIGEHCVWIEPLPKPGIFSVYHALQVTEKSPWSWIKFSFRLCVSGCIFFEIWRLYYRHYGPLLSNLKALGIQQVGKSSSMYIVYVGDPTWIILSHPYISLTMIVDILYSTSYSVVSLFRVNQLQDFWQFVIGSFCGSNFVWASYAAMRYSTSLIKYFRWEKYFEPLDPSTMALTASFYAGPLLYLICHSPLILMFQFLIQVFPVMKMENMEVSVGMCVFLIIFASVPLLNSAISRCFHKRKRRISNTKKRV
;
A
#
# COMPACT_ATOMS: atom_id res chain seq x y z
N MET A 1 82.39 11.47 -0.46
CA MET A 1 82.89 11.50 -1.85
C MET A 1 84.09 10.55 -1.88
N GLN A 2 83.87 9.26 -2.16
CA GLN A 2 84.93 8.27 -2.37
C GLN A 2 84.36 6.97 -2.96
N GLU A 3 85.18 6.35 -3.79
CA GLU A 3 85.00 5.12 -4.58
C GLU A 3 84.56 3.87 -3.80
N GLN A 4 83.99 2.89 -4.53
CA GLN A 4 84.32 1.45 -4.49
C GLN A 4 83.34 0.68 -5.41
N SER A 5 83.78 0.00 -6.48
CA SER A 5 84.47 -1.30 -6.59
C SER A 5 83.51 -2.49 -6.88
N VAL A 6 83.72 -3.05 -8.07
CA VAL A 6 83.47 -4.41 -8.60
C VAL A 6 83.22 -5.51 -7.57
N VAL A 7 82.20 -6.38 -7.78
CA VAL A 7 82.30 -7.87 -7.72
C VAL A 7 81.22 -8.51 -8.60
N LEU A 8 81.65 -9.41 -9.50
CA LEU A 8 80.86 -10.35 -10.29
C LEU A 8 80.61 -11.61 -9.44
N SER A 9 79.36 -12.05 -9.20
CA SER A 9 79.10 -13.42 -8.70
C SER A 9 77.63 -13.86 -8.81
N SER A 10 77.47 -15.01 -9.48
CA SER A 10 76.34 -15.96 -9.41
C SER A 10 74.96 -15.51 -9.90
N MET A 11 74.62 -15.94 -11.11
CA MET A 11 73.22 -16.20 -11.47
C MET A 11 72.68 -17.28 -10.53
N VAL A 12 71.84 -16.86 -9.58
CA VAL A 12 70.97 -17.79 -8.85
C VAL A 12 70.03 -18.41 -9.87
N LYS A 13 70.29 -19.68 -10.19
CA LYS A 13 69.41 -20.54 -10.96
C LYS A 13 68.15 -20.76 -10.10
N VAL A 14 67.14 -19.92 -10.30
CA VAL A 14 65.83 -20.11 -9.67
C VAL A 14 65.25 -21.38 -10.28
N HIS A 15 65.32 -22.48 -9.53
CA HIS A 15 64.53 -23.66 -9.83
C HIS A 15 63.07 -23.24 -9.75
N THR A 16 62.44 -23.07 -10.92
CA THR A 16 61.01 -23.23 -11.04
C THR A 16 60.71 -24.67 -10.64
N ALA A 17 60.35 -24.86 -9.37
CA ALA A 17 59.61 -26.04 -8.99
C ALA A 17 58.33 -25.99 -9.83
N GLN A 18 58.31 -26.76 -10.92
CA GLN A 18 57.08 -27.28 -11.49
C GLN A 18 56.45 -28.17 -10.42
N GLY A 19 55.88 -27.52 -9.40
CA GLY A 19 54.85 -28.12 -8.59
C GLY A 19 53.72 -28.38 -9.56
N THR A 20 53.51 -29.65 -9.88
CA THR A 20 52.24 -30.17 -10.36
C THR A 20 51.17 -29.60 -9.44
N THR A 21 50.52 -28.52 -9.86
CA THR A 21 49.34 -27.96 -9.21
C THR A 21 48.23 -28.96 -9.47
N ALA A 22 48.17 -30.01 -8.64
CA ALA A 22 46.96 -30.78 -8.48
C ALA A 22 45.85 -29.77 -8.20
N THR A 23 44.96 -29.61 -9.16
CA THR A 23 43.80 -28.73 -9.08
C THR A 23 42.98 -29.18 -7.88
N LYS A 24 43.18 -28.49 -6.74
CA LYS A 24 42.43 -28.74 -5.50
C LYS A 24 40.97 -28.31 -5.75
N ASN A 25 40.16 -29.23 -6.23
CA ASN A 25 38.73 -28.98 -6.45
C ASN A 25 37.99 -29.02 -5.11
N ASN A 26 37.67 -27.85 -4.57
CA ASN A 26 36.82 -27.76 -3.40
C ASN A 26 35.37 -28.16 -3.74
N VAL A 27 34.71 -28.84 -2.81
CA VAL A 27 33.29 -29.20 -2.96
C VAL A 27 32.44 -28.01 -2.52
N VAL A 28 31.63 -27.46 -3.42
CA VAL A 28 30.71 -26.35 -3.13
C VAL A 28 29.27 -26.82 -3.34
N LYS A 29 28.44 -26.73 -2.31
CA LYS A 29 27.01 -27.06 -2.35
C LYS A 29 26.16 -25.83 -1.99
N LEU A 30 25.02 -25.67 -2.66
CA LEU A 30 24.00 -24.72 -2.26
C LEU A 30 23.07 -25.36 -1.22
N ASN A 31 22.74 -24.63 -0.16
CA ASN A 31 21.75 -25.11 0.79
C ASN A 31 20.34 -25.07 0.16
N LYS A 32 19.72 -26.25 0.02
CA LYS A 32 18.39 -26.41 -0.59
C LYS A 32 17.30 -25.60 0.12
N PHE A 33 17.31 -25.56 1.46
CA PHE A 33 16.31 -24.80 2.21
C PHE A 33 16.41 -23.30 1.93
N SER A 34 17.64 -22.76 1.92
CA SER A 34 17.86 -21.34 1.60
C SER A 34 17.41 -20.99 0.18
N LEU A 35 17.60 -21.91 -0.78
CA LEU A 35 17.13 -21.73 -2.14
C LEU A 35 15.59 -21.67 -2.21
N VAL A 36 14.90 -22.59 -1.51
CA VAL A 36 13.43 -22.60 -1.45
C VAL A 36 12.89 -21.29 -0.87
N TYR A 37 13.42 -20.82 0.26
CA TYR A 37 13.02 -19.54 0.83
C TYR A 37 13.29 -18.37 -0.13
N SER A 38 14.45 -18.36 -0.77
CA SER A 38 14.80 -17.34 -1.76
C SER A 38 13.80 -17.34 -2.94
N CYS A 39 13.41 -18.51 -3.45
CA CYS A 39 12.38 -18.61 -4.49
C CYS A 39 11.02 -18.07 -4.04
N VAL A 40 10.62 -18.30 -2.77
CA VAL A 40 9.37 -17.75 -2.21
C VAL A 40 9.43 -16.22 -2.15
N PHE A 41 10.54 -15.63 -1.70
CA PHE A 41 10.71 -14.17 -1.69
C PHE A 41 10.68 -13.58 -3.10
N VAL A 42 11.34 -14.22 -4.06
CA VAL A 42 11.30 -13.79 -5.47
C VAL A 42 9.88 -13.86 -6.02
N ALA A 43 9.18 -14.96 -5.78
CA ALA A 43 7.79 -15.10 -6.22
C ALA A 43 6.94 -13.96 -5.64
N ASN A 44 7.03 -13.72 -4.33
CA ASN A 44 6.33 -12.64 -3.65
C ASN A 44 6.61 -11.26 -4.30
N LEU A 45 7.89 -10.92 -4.49
CA LEU A 45 8.31 -9.65 -5.10
C LEU A 45 7.80 -9.48 -6.54
N VAL A 46 7.92 -10.53 -7.36
CA VAL A 46 7.52 -10.49 -8.76
C VAL A 46 6.00 -10.42 -8.90
N THR A 47 5.25 -11.04 -7.98
CA THR A 47 3.78 -10.97 -7.97
C THR A 47 3.22 -9.72 -7.30
N GLU A 48 4.04 -8.90 -6.64
CA GLU A 48 3.57 -7.74 -5.88
C GLU A 48 2.75 -6.75 -6.74
N PRO A 49 3.10 -6.43 -8.00
CA PRO A 49 2.24 -5.59 -8.85
C PRO A 49 0.91 -6.25 -9.20
N LEU A 50 0.86 -7.58 -9.29
CA LEU A 50 -0.34 -8.35 -9.65
C LEU A 50 -1.31 -8.52 -8.47
N LYS A 51 -0.83 -8.27 -7.25
CA LYS A 51 -1.63 -8.32 -6.03
C LYS A 51 -2.88 -7.45 -6.06
N ALA A 52 -2.86 -6.36 -6.84
CA ALA A 52 -4.01 -5.49 -7.01
C ALA A 52 -5.27 -6.23 -7.52
N TYR A 53 -5.12 -7.32 -8.29
CA TYR A 53 -6.22 -8.13 -8.81
C TYR A 53 -6.97 -8.98 -7.75
N VAL A 54 -6.56 -8.91 -6.49
CA VAL A 54 -7.38 -9.42 -5.38
C VAL A 54 -8.62 -8.55 -5.15
N SER A 55 -8.48 -7.23 -5.36
CA SER A 55 -9.60 -6.28 -5.29
C SER A 55 -10.08 -5.85 -6.67
N GLU A 56 -9.20 -5.79 -7.67
CA GLU A 56 -9.51 -5.37 -9.03
C GLU A 56 -10.03 -6.50 -9.92
N PRO A 57 -11.02 -6.25 -10.78
CA PRO A 57 -11.37 -7.17 -11.86
C PRO A 57 -10.23 -7.25 -12.88
N LEU A 58 -10.08 -8.42 -13.49
CA LEU A 58 -9.19 -8.61 -14.64
C LEU A 58 -9.79 -7.96 -15.89
N PRO A 59 -8.97 -7.56 -16.88
CA PRO A 59 -9.45 -6.82 -18.05
C PRO A 59 -10.56 -7.51 -18.85
N TRP A 60 -10.55 -8.84 -18.89
CA TRP A 60 -11.57 -9.64 -19.58
C TRP A 60 -12.78 -9.99 -18.72
N SER A 61 -12.75 -9.70 -17.42
CA SER A 61 -13.90 -9.86 -16.51
C SER A 61 -14.66 -8.55 -16.30
N LEU A 62 -14.17 -7.45 -16.87
CA LEU A 62 -14.80 -6.14 -16.75
C LEU A 62 -16.03 -6.09 -17.67
N ASN A 63 -17.21 -6.14 -17.07
CA ASN A 63 -18.46 -5.91 -17.80
C ASN A 63 -18.63 -4.41 -18.09
N ALA A 64 -19.40 -4.09 -19.14
CA ALA A 64 -19.74 -2.71 -19.44
C ALA A 64 -20.38 -2.03 -18.22
N THR A 65 -19.97 -0.79 -17.96
CA THR A 65 -20.53 0.04 -16.88
C THR A 65 -22.03 0.14 -17.05
N LEU A 66 -22.79 -0.20 -16.00
CA LEU A 66 -24.25 -0.29 -16.05
C LEU A 66 -24.93 1.07 -16.29
N LEU A 67 -24.21 2.19 -16.10
CA LEU A 67 -24.69 3.55 -16.31
C LEU A 67 -23.75 4.30 -17.24
N ASP A 68 -24.28 4.86 -18.33
CA ASP A 68 -23.63 5.87 -19.17
C ASP A 68 -24.40 7.18 -19.03
N ASN A 69 -24.10 7.91 -17.94
CA ASN A 69 -24.83 9.12 -17.56
C ASN A 69 -24.17 10.41 -18.06
N ALA A 70 -23.22 10.30 -19.01
CA ALA A 70 -22.37 11.41 -19.45
C ALA A 70 -23.12 12.66 -19.94
N ASN A 71 -24.37 12.50 -20.42
CA ASN A 71 -25.21 13.58 -20.96
C ASN A 71 -26.50 13.82 -20.16
N SER A 72 -26.67 13.19 -18.99
CA SER A 72 -27.89 13.33 -18.18
C SER A 72 -27.80 14.51 -17.21
N SER A 73 -28.95 15.08 -16.83
CA SER A 73 -28.95 16.09 -15.76
C SER A 73 -28.54 15.45 -14.43
N PHE A 74 -28.01 16.23 -13.48
CA PHE A 74 -27.58 15.68 -12.19
C PHE A 74 -28.74 14.99 -11.44
N ASN A 75 -29.96 15.53 -11.53
CA ASN A 75 -31.13 14.89 -10.90
C ASN A 75 -31.48 13.54 -11.55
N ASP A 76 -31.35 13.43 -12.88
CA ASP A 76 -31.56 12.16 -13.59
C ASP A 76 -30.48 11.15 -13.23
N PHE A 77 -29.23 11.61 -13.11
CA PHE A 77 -28.12 10.80 -12.60
C PHE A 77 -28.43 10.26 -11.19
N VAL A 78 -28.82 11.11 -10.24
CA VAL A 78 -29.12 10.71 -8.86
C VAL A 78 -30.26 9.69 -8.83
N ASN A 79 -31.37 9.95 -9.55
CA ASN A 79 -32.52 9.06 -9.59
C ASN A 79 -32.20 7.71 -10.26
N SER A 80 -31.57 7.71 -11.43
CA SER A 80 -31.25 6.49 -12.18
C SER A 80 -30.25 5.60 -11.43
N THR A 81 -29.21 6.21 -10.88
CA THR A 81 -28.15 5.49 -10.14
C THR A 81 -28.69 4.92 -8.83
N TYR A 82 -29.47 5.70 -8.08
CA TYR A 82 -30.14 5.20 -6.89
C TYR A 82 -31.08 4.03 -7.21
N ASN A 83 -31.94 4.15 -8.23
CA ASN A 83 -32.88 3.10 -8.58
C ASN A 83 -32.16 1.79 -8.99
N LEU A 84 -31.04 1.90 -9.71
CA LEU A 84 -30.20 0.75 -10.04
C LEU A 84 -29.65 0.09 -8.76
N PHE A 85 -29.06 0.87 -7.85
CA PHE A 85 -28.49 0.31 -6.63
C PHE A 85 -29.54 -0.24 -5.68
N ALA A 86 -30.63 0.49 -5.42
CA ALA A 86 -31.67 0.06 -4.49
C ALA A 86 -32.46 -1.17 -5.00
N SER A 87 -32.64 -1.30 -6.32
CA SER A 87 -33.28 -2.50 -6.89
C SER A 87 -32.42 -3.76 -6.68
N LYS A 88 -31.10 -3.63 -6.75
CA LYS A 88 -30.15 -4.74 -6.59
C LYS A 88 -29.77 -5.01 -5.13
N TYR A 89 -29.64 -3.97 -4.33
CA TYR A 89 -29.15 -4.01 -2.95
C TYR A 89 -30.25 -3.53 -2.00
N ASN A 90 -30.99 -4.48 -1.43
CA ASN A 90 -32.06 -4.19 -0.49
C ASN A 90 -32.20 -5.32 0.54
N ASN A 91 -33.12 -5.14 1.48
CA ASN A 91 -33.39 -6.11 2.54
C ASN A 91 -33.90 -7.48 2.04
N ARG A 92 -34.31 -7.61 0.77
CA ARG A 92 -34.72 -8.90 0.18
C ARG A 92 -33.56 -9.63 -0.47
N THR A 93 -32.63 -8.91 -1.11
CA THR A 93 -31.49 -9.50 -1.83
C THR A 93 -30.29 -9.76 -0.91
N LEU A 94 -30.15 -8.99 0.17
CA LEU A 94 -29.03 -9.10 1.10
C LEU A 94 -29.47 -9.75 2.42
N SER A 95 -28.66 -10.68 2.92
CA SER A 95 -28.86 -11.25 4.26
C SER A 95 -28.86 -10.16 5.34
N PRO A 96 -29.66 -10.24 6.42
CA PRO A 96 -29.71 -9.25 7.49
C PRO A 96 -28.38 -8.96 8.19
N ASN A 97 -27.42 -9.88 8.13
CA ASN A 97 -26.10 -9.71 8.74
C ASN A 97 -25.01 -9.22 7.77
N THR A 98 -25.35 -9.03 6.49
CA THR A 98 -24.39 -8.52 5.50
C THR A 98 -24.12 -7.03 5.75
N MET A 99 -22.90 -6.71 6.20
CA MET A 99 -22.42 -5.34 6.33
C MET A 99 -21.69 -4.86 5.08
N VAL A 100 -20.99 -5.77 4.39
CA VAL A 100 -20.30 -5.48 3.13
C VAL A 100 -20.62 -6.52 2.09
N SER A 101 -20.89 -6.04 0.89
CA SER A 101 -21.02 -6.89 -0.29
C SER A 101 -20.12 -6.34 -1.39
N HIS A 102 -19.42 -7.22 -2.08
CA HIS A 102 -18.62 -6.86 -3.24
C HIS A 102 -19.10 -7.67 -4.43
N ASP A 103 -19.79 -6.98 -5.34
CA ASP A 103 -20.21 -7.51 -6.61
C ASP A 103 -19.11 -7.28 -7.65
N LYS A 104 -18.39 -8.35 -7.98
CA LYS A 104 -17.31 -8.31 -8.97
C LYS A 104 -17.82 -8.09 -10.39
N ASP A 105 -19.03 -8.57 -10.71
CA ASP A 105 -19.58 -8.50 -12.06
C ASP A 105 -20.04 -7.08 -12.39
N ALA A 106 -20.59 -6.37 -11.42
CA ALA A 106 -20.98 -4.96 -11.53
C ALA A 106 -19.90 -3.98 -11.06
N ASN A 107 -18.73 -4.48 -10.65
CA ASN A 107 -17.64 -3.71 -10.04
C ASN A 107 -18.11 -2.75 -8.93
N THR A 108 -19.00 -3.24 -8.06
CA THR A 108 -19.70 -2.44 -7.06
C THR A 108 -19.42 -2.97 -5.66
N VAL A 109 -19.11 -2.05 -4.74
CA VAL A 109 -19.00 -2.33 -3.31
C VAL A 109 -20.15 -1.66 -2.58
N LEU A 110 -20.80 -2.41 -1.71
CA LEU A 110 -21.85 -1.92 -0.83
C LEU A 110 -21.40 -2.01 0.62
N LEU A 111 -21.66 -0.94 1.38
CA LEU A 111 -21.66 -0.92 2.83
C LEU A 111 -23.11 -0.79 3.31
N ARG A 112 -23.51 -1.56 4.32
CA ARG A 112 -24.81 -1.42 4.99
C ARG A 112 -24.63 -1.43 6.50
N TYR A 113 -24.91 -0.30 7.14
CA TYR A 113 -24.85 -0.15 8.59
C TYR A 113 -26.23 0.09 9.16
N ILE A 114 -26.46 -0.45 10.36
CA ILE A 114 -27.62 -0.13 11.17
C ILE A 114 -27.21 1.03 12.07
N VAL A 115 -27.82 2.19 11.85
CA VAL A 115 -27.55 3.41 12.63
C VAL A 115 -28.73 3.66 13.56
N ALA A 116 -28.44 3.71 14.86
CA ALA A 116 -29.39 4.15 15.87
C ALA A 116 -29.15 5.64 16.12
N LEU A 117 -30.17 6.47 15.89
CA LEU A 117 -30.13 7.89 16.18
C LEU A 117 -30.68 8.17 17.58
N PRO A 118 -30.13 9.15 18.30
CA PRO A 118 -30.65 9.55 19.60
C PRO A 118 -32.07 10.13 19.46
N SER A 119 -32.87 10.00 20.51
CA SER A 119 -34.23 10.54 20.57
C SER A 119 -34.30 12.06 20.72
N ASN A 120 -33.17 12.70 21.02
CA ASN A 120 -33.05 14.14 21.23
C ASN A 120 -32.41 14.80 20.00
N GLU A 121 -32.62 16.11 19.85
CA GLU A 121 -31.94 16.89 18.81
C GLU A 121 -30.42 16.71 18.90
N VAL A 122 -29.81 16.50 17.73
CA VAL A 122 -28.38 16.21 17.59
C VAL A 122 -27.60 17.51 17.72
N ASP A 123 -26.84 17.66 18.81
CA ASP A 123 -25.85 18.75 18.97
C ASP A 123 -24.66 18.52 18.01
N GLY A 124 -24.79 19.07 16.80
CA GLY A 124 -23.75 19.11 15.79
C GLY A 124 -23.65 17.86 14.91
N CYS A 125 -24.02 18.00 13.63
CA CYS A 125 -24.02 16.93 12.62
C CYS A 125 -22.72 16.11 12.57
N ASN A 126 -21.55 16.75 12.66
CA ASN A 126 -20.24 16.11 12.51
C ASN A 126 -20.01 14.97 13.52
N SER A 127 -20.59 15.04 14.71
CA SER A 127 -20.43 14.02 15.75
C SER A 127 -21.14 12.70 15.41
N TYR A 128 -22.20 12.76 14.61
CA TYR A 128 -22.97 11.59 14.17
C TYR A 128 -22.64 11.18 12.74
N LEU A 129 -22.23 12.12 11.89
CA LEU A 129 -21.83 11.88 10.50
C LEU A 129 -20.74 10.81 10.38
N ILE A 130 -19.79 10.75 11.32
CA ILE A 130 -18.72 9.75 11.33
C ILE A 130 -19.23 8.31 11.43
N ASN A 131 -20.41 8.10 12.02
CA ASN A 131 -21.01 6.78 12.21
C ASN A 131 -21.72 6.26 10.95
N PHE A 132 -21.86 7.10 9.92
CA PHE A 132 -22.46 6.70 8.65
C PHE A 132 -21.46 5.90 7.80
N PRO A 133 -21.93 4.89 7.05
CA PRO A 133 -21.06 4.07 6.21
C PRO A 133 -20.42 4.90 5.09
N GLY A 134 -19.11 4.79 4.92
CA GLY A 134 -18.37 5.52 3.89
C GLY A 134 -18.22 7.02 4.16
N SER A 135 -18.52 7.50 5.38
CA SER A 135 -18.47 8.92 5.76
C SER A 135 -17.18 9.64 5.37
N MET A 136 -16.03 8.96 5.40
CA MET A 136 -14.74 9.52 4.97
C MET A 136 -14.72 10.04 3.52
N LEU A 137 -15.65 9.58 2.67
CA LEU A 137 -15.75 9.94 1.27
C LEU A 137 -16.96 10.82 0.98
N TYR A 138 -17.56 11.44 1.99
CA TYR A 138 -18.70 12.32 1.76
C TYR A 138 -18.21 13.69 1.26
N GLY A 139 -18.51 13.96 0.00
CA GLY A 139 -18.40 15.31 -0.56
C GLY A 139 -19.43 16.25 0.06
N LYS A 140 -19.38 17.54 -0.32
CA LYS A 140 -20.25 18.56 0.28
C LYS A 140 -21.75 18.21 0.14
N GLY A 141 -22.16 17.71 -1.03
CA GLY A 141 -23.55 17.31 -1.27
C GLY A 141 -24.04 16.20 -0.33
N LEU A 142 -23.23 15.15 -0.10
CA LEU A 142 -23.58 14.08 0.83
C LEU A 142 -23.54 14.52 2.29
N VAL A 143 -22.57 15.36 2.68
CA VAL A 143 -22.53 15.95 4.02
C VAL A 143 -23.80 16.75 4.28
N GLU A 144 -24.18 17.64 3.37
CA GLU A 144 -25.39 18.46 3.51
C GLU A 144 -26.66 17.60 3.53
N PHE A 145 -26.75 16.57 2.68
CA PHE A 145 -27.85 15.60 2.71
C PHE A 145 -28.00 14.91 4.08
N VAL A 146 -26.91 14.36 4.63
CA VAL A 146 -26.96 13.67 5.92
C VAL A 146 -27.21 14.64 7.08
N CYS A 147 -26.60 15.83 7.05
CA CYS A 147 -26.84 16.83 8.08
C CYS A 147 -28.28 17.34 8.07
N ASN A 148 -28.88 17.55 6.91
CA ASN A 148 -30.28 17.94 6.79
C ASN A 148 -31.24 16.83 7.25
N PHE A 149 -30.85 15.56 7.09
CA PHE A 149 -31.59 14.43 7.67
C PHE A 149 -31.46 14.41 9.20
N LEU A 150 -30.25 14.57 9.74
CA LEU A 150 -30.00 14.57 11.19
C LEU A 150 -30.62 15.76 11.92
N ALA A 151 -30.76 16.92 11.25
CA ALA A 151 -31.38 18.11 11.81
C ALA A 151 -32.92 18.01 11.96
N GLN A 152 -33.55 17.01 11.35
CA GLN A 152 -34.99 16.79 11.48
C GLN A 152 -35.36 16.18 12.82
N SER A 153 -36.57 16.48 13.30
CA SER A 153 -37.11 15.84 14.50
C SER A 153 -37.28 14.32 14.30
N PRO A 154 -37.24 13.50 15.37
CA PRO A 154 -37.32 12.04 15.24
C PRO A 154 -38.55 11.55 14.46
N SER A 155 -39.70 12.22 14.64
CA SER A 155 -40.94 11.93 13.91
C SER A 155 -40.85 12.29 12.43
N ALA A 156 -40.17 13.40 12.11
CA ALA A 156 -39.96 13.85 10.73
C ALA A 156 -38.94 12.97 10.00
N GLN A 157 -37.90 12.48 10.69
CA GLN A 157 -36.88 11.58 10.12
C GLN A 157 -37.50 10.31 9.51
N GLN A 158 -38.55 9.76 10.13
CA GLN A 158 -39.25 8.57 9.62
C GLN A 158 -39.92 8.80 8.25
N LEU A 159 -40.29 10.05 7.96
CA LEU A 159 -40.96 10.50 6.74
C LEU A 159 -40.06 11.36 5.84
N ALA A 160 -38.79 11.55 6.22
CA ALA A 160 -37.87 12.45 5.56
C ALA A 160 -37.72 12.13 4.06
N MET A 161 -37.66 13.20 3.27
CA MET A 161 -37.36 13.20 1.84
C MET A 161 -36.41 14.38 1.54
N PRO A 162 -35.47 14.25 0.60
CA PRO A 162 -35.09 13.03 -0.12
C PRO A 162 -34.45 11.99 0.82
N ARG A 163 -34.45 10.71 0.42
CA ARG A 163 -33.85 9.59 1.19
C ARG A 163 -32.53 9.10 0.65
N TYR A 164 -32.08 9.70 -0.43
CA TYR A 164 -30.90 9.28 -1.16
C TYR A 164 -30.22 10.50 -1.77
N MET A 165 -28.93 10.36 -1.99
CA MET A 165 -28.09 11.33 -2.69
C MET A 165 -26.93 10.58 -3.31
N CYS A 166 -26.53 10.99 -4.51
CA CYS A 166 -25.41 10.41 -5.24
C CYS A 166 -24.43 11.51 -5.66
N GLN A 167 -23.17 11.16 -5.84
CA GLN A 167 -22.15 12.07 -6.36
C GLN A 167 -21.19 11.34 -7.30
N HIS A 168 -20.48 12.10 -8.12
CA HIS A 168 -19.41 11.60 -8.97
C HIS A 168 -18.09 11.53 -8.20
N PHE A 169 -17.39 10.41 -8.33
CA PHE A 169 -16.08 10.19 -7.75
C PHE A 169 -14.99 10.56 -8.75
N LEU A 170 -14.33 11.71 -8.55
CA LEU A 170 -13.35 12.26 -9.48
C LEU A 170 -11.92 12.08 -9.00
N PHE A 171 -11.03 11.70 -9.91
CA PHE A 171 -9.59 11.76 -9.72
C PHE A 171 -8.99 12.89 -10.55
N ALA A 172 -8.18 13.73 -9.90
CA ALA A 172 -7.49 14.85 -10.52
C ALA A 172 -8.47 15.79 -11.27
N ARG A 173 -9.66 16.01 -10.71
CA ARG A 173 -10.74 16.88 -11.23
C ARG A 173 -11.39 16.45 -12.56
N TYR A 174 -10.75 15.62 -13.37
CA TYR A 174 -11.22 15.31 -14.74
C TYR A 174 -11.73 13.89 -14.91
N PHE A 175 -11.14 12.91 -14.21
CA PHE A 175 -11.43 11.50 -14.46
C PHE A 175 -12.49 10.99 -13.49
N VAL A 176 -13.67 10.66 -14.00
CA VAL A 176 -14.68 9.91 -13.24
C VAL A 176 -14.15 8.49 -13.04
N ILE A 177 -13.83 8.15 -11.80
CA ILE A 177 -13.31 6.84 -11.38
C ILE A 177 -14.36 5.99 -10.67
N GLY A 178 -15.55 6.53 -10.45
CA GLY A 178 -16.68 5.81 -9.87
C GLY A 178 -17.88 6.69 -9.60
N GLU A 179 -18.97 6.04 -9.26
CA GLU A 179 -20.23 6.65 -8.84
C GLU A 179 -20.59 6.10 -7.48
N HIS A 180 -21.01 6.96 -6.56
CA HIS A 180 -21.42 6.50 -5.24
C HIS A 180 -22.71 7.16 -4.77
N CYS A 181 -23.50 6.41 -4.01
CA CYS A 181 -24.78 6.85 -3.47
C CYS A 181 -24.91 6.42 -2.02
N VAL A 182 -25.52 7.30 -1.24
CA VAL A 182 -26.02 6.99 0.10
C VAL A 182 -27.53 6.99 0.07
N TRP A 183 -28.14 6.01 0.72
CA TRP A 183 -29.57 6.06 0.99
C TRP A 183 -29.91 5.51 2.36
N ILE A 184 -31.04 5.98 2.89
CA ILE A 184 -31.48 5.73 4.27
C ILE A 184 -32.87 5.11 4.22
N GLU A 185 -32.98 3.90 4.77
CA GLU A 185 -34.25 3.19 4.92
C GLU A 185 -34.62 3.09 6.41
N PRO A 186 -35.82 3.52 6.81
CA PRO A 186 -36.29 3.31 8.17
C PRO A 186 -36.54 1.84 8.45
N LEU A 187 -36.13 1.36 9.62
CA LEU A 187 -36.46 0.02 10.10
C LEU A 187 -37.76 0.06 10.94
N PRO A 188 -38.37 -1.10 11.22
CA PRO A 188 -39.64 -1.15 11.98
C PRO A 188 -39.55 -0.54 13.39
N LYS A 189 -38.35 -0.46 13.95
CA LYS A 189 -38.08 0.17 15.25
C LYS A 189 -37.83 1.67 15.05
N PRO A 190 -38.56 2.56 15.73
CA PRO A 190 -38.38 4.00 15.60
C PRO A 190 -36.96 4.41 16.02
N GLY A 191 -36.38 5.37 15.31
CA GLY A 191 -35.02 5.86 15.55
C GLY A 191 -33.90 4.93 15.06
N ILE A 192 -34.24 3.82 14.40
CA ILE A 192 -33.27 2.89 13.83
C ILE A 192 -33.41 2.90 12.31
N PHE A 193 -32.29 3.10 11.63
CA PHE A 193 -32.22 3.21 10.17
C PHE A 193 -31.20 2.22 9.61
N SER A 194 -31.52 1.64 8.46
CA SER A 194 -30.55 0.96 7.61
C SER A 194 -29.98 1.98 6.64
N VAL A 195 -28.71 2.32 6.81
CA VAL A 195 -27.99 3.24 5.94
C VAL A 195 -27.12 2.42 5.00
N TYR A 196 -27.25 2.70 3.71
CA TYR A 196 -26.49 2.05 2.68
C TYR A 196 -25.56 3.06 2.01
N HIS A 197 -24.36 2.62 1.67
CA HIS A 197 -23.42 3.36 0.85
C HIS A 197 -22.89 2.43 -0.23
N ALA A 198 -23.28 2.67 -1.48
CA ALA A 198 -22.80 1.93 -2.63
C ALA A 198 -21.77 2.75 -3.39
N LEU A 199 -20.69 2.11 -3.86
CA LEU A 199 -19.70 2.66 -4.78
C LEU A 199 -19.56 1.69 -5.96
N GLN A 200 -19.91 2.14 -7.15
CA GLN A 200 -19.57 1.47 -8.39
C GLN A 200 -18.30 2.08 -8.95
N VAL A 201 -17.26 1.26 -9.13
CA VAL A 201 -16.00 1.72 -9.74
C VAL A 201 -16.16 1.72 -11.25
N THR A 202 -16.03 2.90 -11.85
CA THR A 202 -16.15 3.10 -13.29
C THR A 202 -14.78 2.95 -13.91
N GLU A 203 -14.56 1.81 -14.56
CA GLU A 203 -13.33 1.54 -15.27
C GLU A 203 -13.62 1.27 -16.75
N LYS A 204 -12.87 1.91 -17.64
CA LYS A 204 -12.97 1.66 -19.08
C LYS A 204 -12.09 0.48 -19.46
N SER A 205 -12.59 -0.42 -20.32
CA SER A 205 -11.84 -1.60 -20.76
C SER A 205 -10.41 -1.29 -21.28
N PRO A 206 -10.19 -0.27 -22.12
CA PRO A 206 -8.83 0.08 -22.55
C PRO A 206 -7.89 0.43 -21.38
N TRP A 207 -8.40 1.13 -20.36
CA TRP A 207 -7.61 1.51 -19.18
C TRP A 207 -7.20 0.28 -18.35
N SER A 208 -8.11 -0.69 -18.22
CA SER A 208 -7.82 -1.95 -17.52
C SER A 208 -6.70 -2.74 -18.19
N TRP A 209 -6.73 -2.83 -19.53
CA TRP A 209 -5.65 -3.46 -20.31
C TRP A 209 -4.32 -2.73 -20.20
N ILE A 210 -4.33 -1.39 -20.14
CA ILE A 210 -3.13 -0.59 -19.93
C ILE A 210 -2.54 -0.89 -18.55
N LYS A 211 -3.34 -0.86 -17.47
CA LYS A 211 -2.87 -1.21 -16.11
C LYS A 211 -2.32 -2.64 -16.05
N PHE A 212 -3.00 -3.60 -16.67
CA PHE A 212 -2.55 -5.00 -16.71
C PHE A 212 -1.21 -5.16 -17.41
N SER A 213 -1.09 -4.58 -18.61
CA SER A 213 0.16 -4.62 -19.38
C SER A 213 1.29 -3.93 -18.63
N PHE A 214 1.01 -2.78 -18.02
CA PHE A 214 1.95 -2.07 -17.17
C PHE A 214 2.44 -2.92 -16.00
N ARG A 215 1.53 -3.56 -15.23
CA ARG A 215 1.90 -4.43 -14.10
C ARG A 215 2.70 -5.66 -14.53
N LEU A 216 2.39 -6.25 -15.69
CA LEU A 216 3.19 -7.33 -16.26
C LEU A 216 4.62 -6.86 -16.62
N CYS A 217 4.75 -5.70 -17.25
CA CYS A 217 6.05 -5.10 -17.55
C CYS A 217 6.84 -4.84 -16.25
N VAL A 218 6.21 -4.26 -15.23
CA VAL A 218 6.86 -4.01 -13.93
C VAL A 218 7.29 -5.31 -13.26
N SER A 219 6.44 -6.33 -13.27
CA SER A 219 6.76 -7.66 -12.73
C SER A 219 7.96 -8.28 -13.45
N GLY A 220 8.00 -8.18 -14.78
CA GLY A 220 9.14 -8.60 -15.60
C GLY A 220 10.42 -7.81 -15.31
N CYS A 221 10.30 -6.48 -15.13
CA CYS A 221 11.41 -5.64 -14.72
C CYS A 221 11.95 -6.02 -13.33
N ILE A 222 11.08 -6.28 -12.36
CA ILE A 222 11.47 -6.75 -11.02
C ILE A 222 12.26 -8.07 -11.15
N PHE A 223 11.73 -9.04 -11.91
CA PHE A 223 12.41 -10.31 -12.12
C PHE A 223 13.79 -10.14 -12.77
N PHE A 224 13.87 -9.31 -13.81
CA PHE A 224 15.13 -9.00 -14.50
C PHE A 224 16.15 -8.34 -13.56
N GLU A 225 15.72 -7.38 -12.75
CA GLU A 225 16.58 -6.68 -11.79
C GLU A 225 17.07 -7.62 -10.67
N ILE A 226 16.20 -8.50 -10.17
CA ILE A 226 16.59 -9.56 -9.22
C ILE A 226 17.68 -10.44 -9.83
N TRP A 227 17.51 -10.87 -11.08
CA TRP A 227 18.54 -11.66 -11.75
C TRP A 227 19.86 -10.88 -11.91
N ARG A 228 19.78 -9.65 -12.42
CA ARG A 228 20.94 -8.80 -12.74
C ARG A 228 21.76 -8.42 -11.51
N LEU A 229 21.08 -7.98 -10.44
CA LEU A 229 21.67 -7.40 -9.24
C LEU A 229 21.94 -8.42 -8.13
N TYR A 230 21.27 -9.57 -8.14
CA TYR A 230 21.39 -10.58 -7.08
C TYR A 230 21.93 -11.91 -7.59
N TYR A 231 21.15 -12.64 -8.41
CA TYR A 231 21.49 -14.03 -8.74
C TYR A 231 22.70 -14.19 -9.66
N ARG A 232 22.92 -13.26 -10.59
CA ARG A 232 24.07 -13.29 -11.52
C ARG A 232 25.41 -13.38 -10.78
N HIS A 233 25.50 -12.86 -9.55
CA HIS A 233 26.73 -12.87 -8.76
C HIS A 233 27.04 -14.21 -8.10
N TYR A 234 26.07 -15.13 -7.97
CA TYR A 234 26.33 -16.47 -7.43
C TYR A 234 27.18 -17.33 -8.37
N GLY A 235 27.08 -17.14 -9.69
CA GLY A 235 27.89 -17.88 -10.67
C GLY A 235 29.41 -17.70 -10.44
N PRO A 236 29.92 -16.45 -10.51
CA PRO A 236 31.32 -16.16 -10.21
C PRO A 236 31.75 -16.58 -8.80
N LEU A 237 30.89 -16.40 -7.79
CA LEU A 237 31.15 -16.83 -6.42
C LEU A 237 31.38 -18.35 -6.33
N LEU A 238 30.49 -19.14 -6.93
CA LEU A 238 30.60 -20.61 -6.95
C LEU A 238 31.86 -21.06 -7.68
N SER A 239 32.18 -20.45 -8.82
CA SER A 239 33.40 -20.75 -9.58
C SER A 239 34.67 -20.42 -8.79
N ASN A 240 34.73 -19.25 -8.14
CA ASN A 240 35.86 -18.83 -7.33
C ASN A 240 36.04 -19.71 -6.08
N LEU A 241 34.95 -20.13 -5.43
CA LEU A 241 35.03 -21.05 -4.28
C LEU A 241 35.53 -22.44 -4.68
N LYS A 242 35.12 -22.93 -5.86
CA LYS A 242 35.61 -24.21 -6.41
C LYS A 242 37.10 -24.14 -6.75
N ALA A 243 37.54 -23.05 -7.39
CA ALA A 243 38.89 -22.90 -7.92
C ALA A 243 39.94 -22.46 -6.87
N LEU A 244 39.60 -21.48 -6.04
CA LEU A 244 40.54 -20.85 -5.10
C LEU A 244 40.31 -21.28 -3.65
N GLY A 245 39.04 -21.46 -3.27
CA GLY A 245 38.65 -21.65 -1.86
C GLY A 245 38.93 -20.43 -0.98
N ILE A 246 38.48 -20.46 0.27
CA ILE A 246 38.81 -19.48 1.29
C ILE A 246 39.97 -20.08 2.09
N GLN A 247 41.20 -19.65 1.79
CA GLN A 247 42.40 -20.30 2.31
C GLN A 247 42.42 -20.35 3.86
N GLN A 248 42.53 -21.56 4.40
CA GLN A 248 43.23 -21.81 5.66
C GLN A 248 44.52 -22.57 5.31
N VAL A 249 45.66 -21.98 5.64
CA VAL A 249 46.98 -22.62 5.49
C VAL A 249 46.93 -23.98 6.20
N GLY A 250 47.11 -25.07 5.46
CA GLY A 250 47.25 -26.43 6.03
C GLY A 250 46.08 -27.41 5.83
N LYS A 251 44.92 -27.02 5.27
CA LYS A 251 43.83 -27.98 4.97
C LYS A 251 43.76 -28.36 3.48
N SER A 252 43.82 -29.66 3.20
CA SER A 252 43.60 -30.23 1.87
C SER A 252 42.12 -30.52 1.66
N SER A 253 41.47 -29.71 0.82
CA SER A 253 40.04 -29.77 0.45
C SER A 253 39.05 -29.39 1.55
N SER A 254 38.29 -28.33 1.30
CA SER A 254 37.21 -27.85 2.17
C SER A 254 35.87 -27.98 1.47
N MET A 255 34.84 -28.39 2.22
CA MET A 255 33.46 -28.34 1.77
C MET A 255 32.83 -27.00 2.13
N TYR A 256 32.32 -26.28 1.14
CA TYR A 256 31.61 -25.01 1.32
C TYR A 256 30.11 -25.21 1.12
N ILE A 257 29.32 -24.66 2.06
CA ILE A 257 27.86 -24.58 1.94
C ILE A 257 27.50 -23.12 1.74
N VAL A 258 26.95 -22.79 0.57
CA VAL A 258 26.51 -21.43 0.23
C VAL A 258 25.03 -21.30 0.56
N TYR A 259 24.69 -20.31 1.36
CA TYR A 259 23.31 -19.95 1.71
C TYR A 259 22.84 -18.84 0.78
N VAL A 260 21.72 -19.06 0.11
CA VAL A 260 21.08 -18.06 -0.74
C VAL A 260 20.16 -17.20 0.14
N GLY A 261 20.42 -15.90 0.19
CA GLY A 261 19.63 -14.97 0.99
C GLY A 261 18.40 -14.41 0.27
N ASP A 262 17.89 -13.32 0.83
CA ASP A 262 16.72 -12.59 0.36
C ASP A 262 17.12 -11.39 -0.53
N PRO A 263 16.65 -11.30 -1.80
CA PRO A 263 16.89 -10.17 -2.68
C PRO A 263 15.99 -8.94 -2.42
N THR A 264 14.99 -9.06 -1.53
CA THR A 264 13.96 -8.05 -1.27
C THR A 264 14.52 -6.65 -1.09
N TRP A 265 15.51 -6.46 -0.21
CA TRP A 265 16.02 -5.12 0.11
C TRP A 265 16.60 -4.38 -1.12
N ILE A 266 17.19 -5.10 -2.08
CA ILE A 266 17.78 -4.53 -3.30
C ILE A 266 16.66 -3.95 -4.16
N ILE A 267 15.56 -4.67 -4.30
CA ILE A 267 14.42 -4.28 -5.11
C ILE A 267 13.60 -3.17 -4.46
N LEU A 268 13.34 -3.27 -3.16
CA LEU A 268 12.62 -2.24 -2.40
C LEU A 268 13.36 -0.90 -2.43
N SER A 269 14.69 -0.93 -2.45
CA SER A 269 15.53 0.27 -2.52
C SER A 269 15.81 0.76 -3.96
N HIS A 270 15.30 0.06 -4.97
CA HIS A 270 15.54 0.42 -6.37
C HIS A 270 14.73 1.67 -6.74
N PRO A 271 15.37 2.76 -7.21
CA PRO A 271 14.72 4.06 -7.37
C PRO A 271 13.57 4.02 -8.37
N TYR A 272 13.75 3.32 -9.49
CA TYR A 272 12.73 3.26 -10.53
C TYR A 272 11.55 2.36 -10.12
N ILE A 273 11.81 1.22 -9.46
CA ILE A 273 10.73 0.27 -9.09
C ILE A 273 9.83 0.90 -8.04
N SER A 274 10.41 1.52 -7.00
CA SER A 274 9.64 2.20 -5.97
C SER A 274 8.76 3.33 -6.52
N LEU A 275 9.29 4.16 -7.44
CA LEU A 275 8.51 5.20 -8.10
C LEU A 275 7.38 4.61 -8.96
N THR A 276 7.68 3.58 -9.75
CA THR A 276 6.69 2.93 -10.61
C THR A 276 5.57 2.28 -9.80
N MET A 277 5.86 1.71 -8.63
CA MET A 277 4.84 1.18 -7.72
C MET A 277 3.96 2.29 -7.12
N ILE A 278 4.50 3.48 -6.84
CA ILE A 278 3.67 4.63 -6.43
C ILE A 278 2.73 5.05 -7.55
N VAL A 279 3.21 5.07 -8.80
CA VAL A 279 2.36 5.36 -9.96
C VAL A 279 1.25 4.32 -10.10
N ASP A 280 1.56 3.03 -9.91
CA ASP A 280 0.54 1.96 -9.91
C ASP A 280 -0.54 2.20 -8.83
N ILE A 281 -0.12 2.56 -7.62
CA ILE A 281 -1.03 2.87 -6.51
C ILE A 281 -1.95 4.05 -6.86
N LEU A 282 -1.41 5.11 -7.50
CA LEU A 282 -2.21 6.25 -7.94
C LEU A 282 -3.22 5.85 -9.04
N TYR A 283 -2.83 5.03 -10.01
CA TYR A 283 -3.74 4.50 -11.04
C TYR A 283 -4.83 3.58 -10.47
N SER A 284 -4.62 3.08 -9.25
CA SER A 284 -5.49 2.14 -8.54
C SER A 284 -6.27 2.81 -7.40
N THR A 285 -6.40 4.13 -7.43
CA THR A 285 -7.02 4.91 -6.33
C THR A 285 -8.46 4.46 -6.02
N SER A 286 -9.27 4.15 -7.04
CA SER A 286 -10.64 3.65 -6.83
C SER A 286 -10.68 2.33 -6.05
N TYR A 287 -9.73 1.43 -6.29
CA TYR A 287 -9.64 0.14 -5.59
C TYR A 287 -8.91 0.22 -4.25
N SER A 288 -8.11 1.27 -4.05
CA SER A 288 -7.59 1.63 -2.74
C SER A 288 -8.74 2.00 -1.79
N VAL A 289 -9.75 2.69 -2.30
CA VAL A 289 -10.99 3.00 -1.58
C VAL A 289 -11.83 1.76 -1.30
N VAL A 290 -11.93 0.83 -2.26
CA VAL A 290 -12.56 -0.49 -2.01
C VAL A 290 -11.84 -1.23 -0.87
N SER A 291 -10.52 -1.19 -0.84
CA SER A 291 -9.72 -1.83 0.21
C SER A 291 -9.93 -1.14 1.56
N LEU A 292 -10.05 0.19 1.59
CA LEU A 292 -10.40 0.97 2.79
C LEU A 292 -11.75 0.53 3.39
N PHE A 293 -12.78 0.34 2.55
CA PHE A 293 -14.08 -0.14 3.00
C PHE A 293 -14.02 -1.51 3.67
N ARG A 294 -13.18 -2.41 3.15
CA ARG A 294 -12.97 -3.73 3.73
C ARG A 294 -12.22 -3.69 5.06
N VAL A 295 -11.22 -2.82 5.20
CA VAL A 295 -10.47 -2.64 6.47
C VAL A 295 -11.37 -2.11 7.59
N ASN A 296 -12.45 -1.41 7.27
CA ASN A 296 -13.40 -0.94 8.28
C ASN A 296 -14.34 -2.03 8.83
N GLN A 297 -14.29 -3.26 8.30
CA GLN A 297 -15.15 -4.36 8.72
C GLN A 297 -14.48 -5.31 9.71
N LEU A 298 -14.39 -4.94 10.99
CA LEU A 298 -13.87 -5.87 12.00
C LEU A 298 -14.81 -7.05 12.29
N GLN A 299 -16.09 -6.94 11.94
CA GLN A 299 -17.06 -8.02 12.14
C GLN A 299 -16.89 -9.16 11.12
N ASP A 300 -16.45 -8.83 9.91
CA ASP A 300 -16.04 -9.80 8.89
C ASP A 300 -14.51 -9.79 8.80
N PHE A 301 -13.89 -10.61 9.66
CA PHE A 301 -12.44 -10.70 9.74
C PHE A 301 -11.78 -11.05 8.39
N TRP A 302 -12.49 -11.77 7.51
CA TRP A 302 -11.97 -12.09 6.20
C TRP A 302 -11.87 -10.87 5.30
N GLN A 303 -12.89 -10.00 5.30
CA GLN A 303 -12.82 -8.72 4.59
C GLN A 303 -11.72 -7.84 5.16
N PHE A 304 -11.57 -7.78 6.49
CA PHE A 304 -10.48 -7.04 7.13
C PHE A 304 -9.09 -7.52 6.67
N VAL A 305 -8.86 -8.84 6.63
CA VAL A 305 -7.59 -9.42 6.18
C VAL A 305 -7.33 -9.10 4.71
N ILE A 306 -8.32 -9.26 3.83
CA ILE A 306 -8.13 -8.93 2.41
C ILE A 306 -7.89 -7.43 2.22
N GLY A 307 -8.66 -6.58 2.89
CA GLY A 307 -8.49 -5.13 2.85
C GLY A 307 -7.10 -4.71 3.33
N SER A 308 -6.61 -5.33 4.42
CA SER A 308 -5.27 -5.07 4.96
C SER A 308 -4.17 -5.55 4.02
N PHE A 309 -4.35 -6.72 3.41
CA PHE A 309 -3.42 -7.26 2.42
C PHE A 309 -3.30 -6.33 1.21
N CYS A 310 -4.42 -5.92 0.62
CA CYS A 310 -4.45 -4.97 -0.50
C CYS A 310 -3.90 -3.59 -0.10
N GLY A 311 -4.26 -3.11 1.09
CA GLY A 311 -3.75 -1.86 1.65
C GLY A 311 -2.25 -1.88 1.94
N SER A 312 -1.63 -3.05 2.14
CA SER A 312 -0.20 -3.11 2.42
C SER A 312 0.66 -2.60 1.26
N ASN A 313 0.10 -2.44 0.05
CA ASN A 313 0.80 -1.81 -1.08
C ASN A 313 1.24 -0.37 -0.77
N PHE A 314 0.60 0.32 0.17
CA PHE A 314 1.01 1.66 0.58
C PHE A 314 2.43 1.73 1.17
N VAL A 315 3.03 0.60 1.57
CA VAL A 315 4.43 0.52 2.00
C VAL A 315 5.41 1.03 0.94
N TRP A 316 5.06 0.95 -0.35
CA TRP A 316 5.91 1.47 -1.42
C TRP A 316 6.15 2.98 -1.31
N ALA A 317 5.21 3.73 -0.72
CA ALA A 317 5.41 5.14 -0.37
C ALA A 317 6.53 5.29 0.68
N SER A 318 6.56 4.41 1.69
CA SER A 318 7.63 4.39 2.70
C SER A 318 9.00 4.07 2.08
N TYR A 319 9.08 3.10 1.16
CA TYR A 319 10.36 2.74 0.51
C TYR A 319 10.88 3.85 -0.39
N ALA A 320 10.01 4.47 -1.20
CA ALA A 320 10.41 5.63 -1.98
C ALA A 320 10.89 6.77 -1.07
N ALA A 321 10.15 7.04 0.01
CA ALA A 321 10.54 8.06 0.98
C ALA A 321 11.92 7.79 1.57
N MET A 322 12.23 6.56 2.00
CA MET A 322 13.56 6.18 2.48
C MET A 322 14.66 6.42 1.44
N ARG A 323 14.39 6.05 0.18
CA ARG A 323 15.36 6.19 -0.91
C ARG A 323 15.67 7.65 -1.21
N TYR A 324 14.64 8.47 -1.41
CA TYR A 324 14.80 9.87 -1.81
C TYR A 324 15.16 10.79 -0.64
N SER A 325 14.68 10.50 0.57
CA SER A 325 15.05 11.27 1.76
C SER A 325 16.54 11.14 2.09
N THR A 326 17.17 9.99 1.81
CA THR A 326 18.62 9.82 2.04
C THR A 326 19.43 10.88 1.28
N SER A 327 19.08 11.14 0.01
CA SER A 327 19.73 12.18 -0.79
C SER A 327 19.47 13.58 -0.21
N LEU A 328 18.24 13.87 0.19
CA LEU A 328 17.87 15.16 0.81
C LEU A 328 18.58 15.38 2.15
N ILE A 329 18.61 14.37 3.02
CA ILE A 329 19.27 14.41 4.33
C ILE A 329 20.76 14.68 4.18
N LYS A 330 21.42 14.06 3.19
CA LYS A 330 22.82 14.32 2.87
C LYS A 330 23.04 15.72 2.34
N TYR A 331 22.18 16.18 1.43
CA TYR A 331 22.23 17.53 0.88
C TYR A 331 22.10 18.60 2.00
N PHE A 332 21.17 18.43 2.93
CA PHE A 332 20.98 19.34 4.07
C PHE A 332 21.86 19.05 5.29
N ARG A 333 22.74 18.03 5.24
CA ARG A 333 23.61 17.60 6.35
C ARG A 333 22.86 17.26 7.65
N TRP A 334 21.69 16.64 7.52
CA TRP A 334 20.82 16.26 8.65
C TRP A 334 21.08 14.87 9.22
N GLU A 335 22.18 14.22 8.82
CA GLU A 335 22.56 12.86 9.25
C GLU A 335 22.61 12.71 10.78
N LYS A 336 22.85 13.79 11.53
CA LYS A 336 22.84 13.76 13.01
C LYS A 336 21.47 13.47 13.64
N TYR A 337 20.38 13.68 12.90
CA TYR A 337 19.00 13.56 13.36
C TYR A 337 18.34 12.23 12.98
N PHE A 338 18.88 11.53 11.98
CA PHE A 338 18.30 10.29 11.45
C PHE A 338 19.24 9.11 11.67
N GLU A 339 18.68 7.97 12.05
CA GLU A 339 19.40 6.70 12.15
C GLU A 339 19.10 5.85 10.90
N PRO A 340 20.07 5.12 10.33
CA PRO A 340 19.79 4.21 9.22
C PRO A 340 18.76 3.15 9.63
N LEU A 341 17.78 2.93 8.75
CA LEU A 341 16.75 1.91 8.93
C LEU A 341 16.97 0.77 7.96
N ASP A 342 16.69 -0.45 8.41
CA ASP A 342 16.68 -1.63 7.56
C ASP A 342 15.32 -1.74 6.83
N PRO A 343 15.29 -1.82 5.48
CA PRO A 343 14.06 -1.98 4.72
C PRO A 343 13.18 -3.15 5.18
N SER A 344 13.78 -4.25 5.66
CA SER A 344 13.05 -5.43 6.16
C SER A 344 12.23 -5.10 7.41
N THR A 345 12.81 -4.32 8.34
CA THR A 345 12.07 -3.82 9.50
C THR A 345 10.93 -2.89 9.10
N MET A 346 11.11 -2.14 8.01
CA MET A 346 10.06 -1.27 7.48
C MET A 346 8.94 -2.05 6.78
N ALA A 347 9.28 -3.13 6.07
CA ALA A 347 8.30 -4.08 5.54
C ALA A 347 7.40 -4.62 6.63
N LEU A 348 8.02 -5.18 7.68
CA LEU A 348 7.31 -5.76 8.82
C LEU A 348 6.43 -4.72 9.51
N THR A 349 6.99 -3.56 9.86
CA THR A 349 6.21 -2.52 10.54
C THR A 349 5.02 -2.08 9.69
N ALA A 350 5.21 -1.78 8.40
CA ALA A 350 4.13 -1.39 7.50
C ALA A 350 3.05 -2.45 7.33
N SER A 351 3.42 -3.72 7.19
CA SER A 351 2.45 -4.82 7.11
C SER A 351 1.59 -4.93 8.38
N PHE A 352 2.15 -4.66 9.55
CA PHE A 352 1.40 -4.73 10.81
C PHE A 352 0.55 -3.50 11.10
N TYR A 353 0.99 -2.30 10.76
CA TYR A 353 0.22 -1.08 11.07
C TYR A 353 -0.71 -0.63 9.95
N ALA A 354 -0.53 -1.04 8.68
CA ALA A 354 -1.33 -0.50 7.57
C ALA A 354 -2.85 -0.65 7.81
N GLY A 355 -3.32 -1.85 8.11
CA GLY A 355 -4.73 -2.11 8.43
C GLY A 355 -5.20 -1.36 9.69
N PRO A 356 -4.57 -1.58 10.87
CA PRO A 356 -4.97 -0.90 12.10
C PRO A 356 -4.91 0.64 12.04
N LEU A 357 -3.92 1.23 11.36
CA LEU A 357 -3.81 2.66 11.18
C LEU A 357 -4.97 3.20 10.35
N LEU A 358 -5.30 2.54 9.23
CA LEU A 358 -6.46 2.90 8.41
C LEU A 358 -7.76 2.79 9.20
N TYR A 359 -7.92 1.73 9.98
CA TYR A 359 -9.07 1.56 10.87
C TYR A 359 -9.19 2.71 11.88
N LEU A 360 -8.08 3.10 12.53
CA LEU A 360 -8.04 4.23 13.47
C LEU A 360 -8.35 5.57 12.80
N ILE A 361 -7.86 5.79 11.57
CA ILE A 361 -8.21 6.98 10.79
C ILE A 361 -9.72 7.05 10.57
N CYS A 362 -10.36 5.93 10.20
CA CYS A 362 -11.80 5.87 9.96
C CYS A 362 -12.68 5.90 11.22
N HIS A 363 -12.11 5.68 12.41
CA HIS A 363 -12.87 5.71 13.67
C HIS A 363 -12.45 6.87 14.58
N SER A 364 -11.75 7.87 14.03
CA SER A 364 -11.33 9.06 14.76
C SER A 364 -11.84 10.33 14.06
N PRO A 365 -11.79 11.49 14.75
CA PRO A 365 -12.12 12.79 14.13
C PRO A 365 -11.25 13.15 12.91
N LEU A 366 -10.18 12.38 12.63
CA LEU A 366 -9.38 12.52 11.42
C LEU A 366 -10.21 12.36 10.13
N ILE A 367 -11.35 11.65 10.18
CA ILE A 367 -12.32 11.62 9.07
C ILE A 367 -12.69 13.03 8.60
N LEU A 368 -12.89 13.98 9.52
CA LEU A 368 -13.30 15.35 9.18
C LEU A 368 -12.22 16.06 8.38
N MET A 369 -10.94 15.78 8.65
CA MET A 369 -9.82 16.28 7.85
C MET A 369 -9.89 15.71 6.42
N PHE A 370 -10.12 14.41 6.25
CA PHE A 370 -10.24 13.79 4.93
C PHE A 370 -11.46 14.30 4.16
N GLN A 371 -12.61 14.46 4.82
CA GLN A 371 -13.81 15.08 4.24
C GLN A 371 -13.52 16.51 3.78
N PHE A 372 -12.80 17.30 4.57
CA PHE A 372 -12.40 18.64 4.16
C PHE A 372 -11.52 18.60 2.91
N LEU A 373 -10.50 17.74 2.88
CA LEU A 373 -9.56 17.63 1.76
C LEU A 373 -10.27 17.30 0.43
N ILE A 374 -11.25 16.39 0.44
CA ILE A 374 -11.98 16.02 -0.78
C ILE A 374 -12.95 17.10 -1.29
N GLN A 375 -13.22 18.13 -0.47
CA GLN A 375 -14.10 19.26 -0.80
C GLN A 375 -13.36 20.53 -1.27
N VAL A 376 -12.02 20.53 -1.23
CA VAL A 376 -11.23 21.72 -1.59
C VAL A 376 -11.31 22.04 -3.09
N PHE A 377 -11.08 21.04 -3.93
CA PHE A 377 -10.90 21.20 -5.38
C PHE A 377 -12.09 20.92 -6.31
N PRO A 378 -13.19 20.22 -5.94
CA PRO A 378 -14.27 19.97 -6.89
C PRO A 378 -14.94 21.29 -7.30
N VAL A 379 -15.19 21.42 -8.61
CA VAL A 379 -15.84 22.61 -9.20
C VAL A 379 -17.30 22.67 -8.79
N MET A 380 -18.04 21.59 -9.05
CA MET A 380 -19.43 21.41 -8.66
C MET A 380 -19.49 20.67 -7.32
N LYS A 381 -19.29 21.39 -6.21
CA LYS A 381 -19.13 20.78 -4.87
C LYS A 381 -20.29 19.90 -4.41
N MET A 382 -21.50 20.15 -4.91
CA MET A 382 -22.70 19.36 -4.59
C MET A 382 -22.77 18.05 -5.37
N GLU A 383 -22.16 18.00 -6.55
CA GLU A 383 -22.27 16.89 -7.49
C GLU A 383 -21.03 16.01 -7.47
N ASN A 384 -19.87 16.60 -7.20
CA ASN A 384 -18.56 15.97 -7.38
C ASN A 384 -17.78 15.93 -6.07
N MET A 385 -17.05 14.84 -5.87
CA MET A 385 -15.98 14.76 -4.88
C MET A 385 -14.63 14.48 -5.55
N GLU A 386 -13.55 15.07 -5.03
CA GLU A 386 -12.20 14.96 -5.58
C GLU A 386 -11.31 14.18 -4.61
N VAL A 387 -10.67 13.11 -5.07
CA VAL A 387 -9.96 12.16 -4.19
C VAL A 387 -8.45 12.30 -4.23
N SER A 388 -7.89 12.90 -5.28
CA SER A 388 -6.45 12.92 -5.50
C SER A 388 -5.71 13.57 -4.34
N VAL A 389 -6.29 14.61 -3.72
CA VAL A 389 -5.68 15.25 -2.54
C VAL A 389 -5.69 14.32 -1.33
N GLY A 390 -6.81 13.66 -1.06
CA GLY A 390 -6.91 12.67 0.01
C GLY A 390 -5.88 11.56 -0.19
N MET A 391 -5.77 11.05 -1.42
CA MET A 391 -4.81 10.01 -1.79
C MET A 391 -3.35 10.47 -1.62
N CYS A 392 -3.01 11.69 -2.04
CA CYS A 392 -1.69 12.28 -1.81
C CYS A 392 -1.37 12.38 -0.31
N VAL A 393 -2.32 12.84 0.51
CA VAL A 393 -2.15 12.90 1.97
C VAL A 393 -1.98 11.49 2.57
N PHE A 394 -2.73 10.50 2.10
CA PHE A 394 -2.52 9.10 2.50
C PHE A 394 -1.10 8.63 2.19
N LEU A 395 -0.61 8.85 0.97
CA LEU A 395 0.75 8.49 0.59
C LEU A 395 1.79 9.22 1.44
N ILE A 396 1.57 10.49 1.77
CA ILE A 396 2.44 11.26 2.67
C ILE A 396 2.45 10.66 4.09
N ILE A 397 1.30 10.25 4.62
CA ILE A 397 1.22 9.60 5.94
C ILE A 397 2.09 8.34 5.95
N PHE A 398 1.94 7.44 4.98
CA PHE A 398 2.76 6.23 4.88
C PHE A 398 4.25 6.55 4.60
N ALA A 399 4.54 7.55 3.77
CA ALA A 399 5.90 8.02 3.50
C ALA A 399 6.58 8.61 4.76
N SER A 400 5.81 9.20 5.68
CA SER A 400 6.34 9.81 6.91
C SER A 400 6.80 8.79 7.94
N VAL A 401 6.22 7.58 7.95
CA VAL A 401 6.49 6.55 8.96
C VAL A 401 7.97 6.18 9.08
N PRO A 402 8.71 5.84 8.01
CA PRO A 402 10.14 5.54 8.14
C PRO A 402 10.95 6.74 8.66
N LEU A 403 10.59 7.98 8.30
CA LEU A 403 11.29 9.17 8.79
C LEU A 403 11.06 9.38 10.30
N LEU A 404 9.81 9.20 10.74
CA LEU A 404 9.45 9.24 12.16
C LEU A 404 10.16 8.15 12.93
N ASN A 405 10.15 6.91 12.44
CA ASN A 405 10.80 5.78 13.08
C ASN A 405 12.33 5.98 13.20
N SER A 406 12.96 6.51 12.16
CA SER A 406 14.38 6.86 12.15
C SER A 406 14.72 7.93 13.19
N ALA A 407 13.92 9.00 13.25
CA ALA A 407 14.12 10.08 14.22
C ALA A 407 13.88 9.63 15.68
N ILE A 408 12.83 8.84 15.91
CA ILE A 408 12.52 8.26 17.24
C ILE A 408 13.64 7.33 17.69
N SER A 409 14.10 6.43 16.81
CA SER A 409 15.21 5.52 17.08
C SER A 409 16.50 6.28 17.46
N ARG A 410 16.78 7.39 16.76
CA ARG A 410 17.90 8.27 17.09
C ARG A 410 17.77 8.89 18.48
N CYS A 411 16.58 9.36 18.85
CA CYS A 411 16.31 9.92 20.17
C CYS A 411 16.54 8.89 21.30
N PHE A 412 16.07 7.64 21.11
CA PHE A 412 16.32 6.56 22.05
C PHE A 412 17.81 6.21 22.16
N HIS A 413 18.55 6.13 21.05
CA HIS A 413 19.99 5.87 21.07
C HIS A 413 20.78 6.97 21.80
N LYS A 414 20.43 8.24 21.59
CA LYS A 414 21.05 9.37 22.32
C LYS A 414 20.75 9.29 23.81
N ARG A 415 19.51 8.99 24.19
CA ARG A 415 19.12 8.82 25.60
C ARG A 415 19.86 7.67 26.27
N LYS A 416 19.98 6.51 25.61
CA LYS A 416 20.71 5.34 26.11
C LYS A 416 22.21 5.62 26.28
N ARG A 417 22.84 6.32 25.32
CA ARG A 417 24.24 6.77 25.44
C ARG A 417 24.45 7.72 26.61
N ARG A 418 23.54 8.68 26.83
CA ARG A 418 23.61 9.59 28.00
C ARG A 418 23.55 8.82 29.32
N ILE A 419 22.58 7.92 29.48
CA ILE A 419 22.43 7.11 30.70
C ILE A 419 23.66 6.22 30.94
N SER A 420 24.20 5.59 29.90
CA SER A 420 25.43 4.78 30.02
C SER A 420 26.64 5.61 30.42
N ASN A 421 26.75 6.86 29.95
CA ASN A 421 27.86 7.73 30.32
C ASN A 421 27.74 8.25 31.74
N THR A 422 26.52 8.47 32.25
CA THR A 422 26.29 8.82 33.66
C THR A 422 26.64 7.65 34.58
N LYS A 423 26.26 6.41 34.23
CA LYS A 423 26.62 5.20 34.98
C LYS A 423 28.11 4.83 34.97
N LYS A 424 28.91 5.38 34.05
CA LYS A 424 30.38 5.18 34.02
C LYS A 424 31.14 6.26 34.80
N ARG A 425 30.47 7.34 35.22
CA ARG A 425 31.06 8.46 35.99
C ARG A 425 30.75 8.39 37.48
N VAL A 426 29.78 7.57 37.86
CA VAL A 426 29.53 7.11 39.23
C VAL A 426 30.24 5.78 39.38
#